data_AF-A0A7C8M8J0-F1
#
_entry.id   AF-A0A7C8M8J0-F1
#
_cell.length_a   1.000
_cell.length_b   1.000
_cell.length_c   1.000
_cell.angle_alpha   90.00
_cell.angle_beta   90.00
_cell.angle_gamma   90.00
#
_symmetry.space_group_name_H-M   'P 1'
#
loop_
_entity.id
_entity.type
_entity.pdbx_description
1 polymer ?
#
loop_
_entity_poly.entity_id
_entity_poly.type
_entity_poly.pdbx_seq_one_letter_code
_entity_poly.pdbx_strand_id
1 'polypeptide(L)'
;MGLLERARDWDFDVDEYTCRYLPPSPLHRLPKPVSRFLGFREVQRQDVGNVLGAWWSCLGAICGLAVVAAVFNNTESIQLHAPPALIASFGASAILEYNAIRSPLGQPRNALLGHTFSALVGVGITKLFLYHSEFERIRWIAGAVACGIASAVMLLTGTVHPPGGASAVLAATAPEITAMGWYFVGLVMWGTTLMLLVALVINNIQRQFPVYWWTPLNLREIHTRNEDIETVLDVQGAAQRKCSQQDEKDEKGTVRERGSEVVISAFRISLPEDLPLNREEARLLESLQDRLRKRMDGEEGLDRVPSSRPSTEVTMVQRRSDGEGSDTSVSVLQA
;
A
#
# COMPACT_ATOMS: atom_id res chain seq x y z
N MET A 1 -17.80 -10.83 -21.75
CA MET A 1 -17.99 -9.87 -20.64
C MET A 1 -17.82 -10.53 -19.26
N GLY A 2 -18.34 -11.75 -19.03
CA GLY A 2 -18.29 -12.40 -17.71
C GLY A 2 -16.92 -12.85 -17.13
N LEU A 3 -15.85 -13.00 -17.93
CA LEU A 3 -14.51 -13.31 -17.38
C LEU A 3 -13.86 -12.09 -16.71
N LEU A 4 -14.08 -10.89 -17.25
CA LEU A 4 -13.54 -9.65 -16.67
C LEU A 4 -14.32 -9.22 -15.42
N GLU A 5 -15.63 -9.49 -15.37
CA GLU A 5 -16.43 -9.30 -14.16
C GLU A 5 -15.98 -10.23 -13.04
N ARG A 6 -15.76 -11.52 -13.33
CA ARG A 6 -15.27 -12.50 -12.35
C ARG A 6 -13.82 -12.26 -11.92
N ALA A 7 -13.00 -11.66 -12.80
CA ALA A 7 -11.63 -11.26 -12.46
C ALA A 7 -11.59 -10.11 -11.44
N ARG A 8 -12.67 -9.33 -11.30
CA ARG A 8 -12.76 -8.28 -10.28
C ARG A 8 -12.82 -8.84 -8.85
N ASP A 9 -13.24 -10.10 -8.72
CA ASP A 9 -13.29 -10.82 -7.45
C ASP A 9 -11.97 -11.54 -7.13
N TRP A 10 -11.00 -11.53 -8.05
CA TRP A 10 -9.70 -12.15 -7.84
C TRP A 10 -8.75 -11.16 -7.16
N ASP A 11 -8.93 -10.98 -5.86
CA ASP A 11 -8.00 -10.24 -5.02
C ASP A 11 -7.01 -11.23 -4.38
N PHE A 12 -5.83 -11.37 -4.98
CA PHE A 12 -4.74 -12.15 -4.38
C PHE A 12 -3.82 -11.18 -3.65
N ASP A 13 -4.18 -10.88 -2.41
CA ASP A 13 -3.32 -10.15 -1.49
C ASP A 13 -2.64 -11.13 -0.52
N VAL A 14 -1.32 -11.27 -0.64
CA VAL A 14 -0.53 -12.09 0.29
C VAL A 14 -0.67 -11.59 1.73
N ASP A 15 -1.02 -10.32 1.95
CA ASP A 15 -1.23 -9.76 3.29
C ASP A 15 -2.40 -10.41 4.02
N GLU A 16 -3.43 -10.85 3.32
CA GLU A 16 -4.57 -11.55 3.93
C GLU A 16 -4.13 -12.84 4.62
N TYR A 17 -3.23 -13.58 3.97
CA TYR A 17 -2.68 -14.83 4.50
C TYR A 17 -1.56 -14.57 5.52
N THR A 18 -0.70 -13.59 5.26
CA THR A 18 0.50 -13.35 6.08
C THR A 18 0.15 -12.65 7.39
N CYS A 19 -0.80 -11.71 7.39
CA CYS A 19 -1.22 -10.99 8.60
C CYS A 19 -1.88 -11.91 9.64
N ARG A 20 -2.45 -13.05 9.23
CA ARG A 20 -3.00 -14.05 10.18
C ARG A 20 -1.92 -14.61 11.11
N TYR A 21 -0.69 -14.74 10.63
CA TYR A 21 0.42 -15.35 11.37
C TYR A 21 1.38 -14.32 11.97
N LEU A 22 1.24 -13.05 11.61
CA LEU A 22 2.17 -12.03 12.04
C LEU A 22 1.83 -11.56 13.47
N PRO A 23 2.73 -11.69 14.45
CA PRO A 23 2.46 -11.22 15.79
C PRO A 23 2.35 -9.68 15.84
N PRO A 24 1.54 -9.13 16.75
CA PRO A 24 1.49 -7.68 16.96
C PRO A 24 2.86 -7.14 17.34
N SER A 25 3.16 -5.91 16.91
CA SER A 25 4.51 -5.36 17.02
C SER A 25 4.99 -5.29 18.50
N PRO A 26 6.14 -5.89 18.84
CA PRO A 26 6.63 -5.93 20.22
C PRO A 26 7.22 -4.60 20.70
N LEU A 27 7.20 -3.54 19.87
CA LEU A 27 7.90 -2.28 20.12
C LEU A 27 7.45 -1.59 21.40
N HIS A 28 6.22 -1.81 21.86
CA HIS A 28 5.71 -1.28 23.13
C HIS A 28 6.45 -1.84 24.37
N ARG A 29 7.14 -2.98 24.25
CA ARG A 29 7.90 -3.62 25.34
C ARG A 29 9.34 -3.12 25.46
N LEU A 30 9.85 -2.44 24.42
CA LEU A 30 11.23 -1.95 24.40
C LEU A 30 11.37 -0.67 25.25
N PRO A 31 12.57 -0.38 25.79
CA PRO A 31 12.82 0.86 26.51
C PRO A 31 12.49 2.06 25.61
N LYS A 32 11.83 3.08 26.20
CA LYS A 32 11.33 4.28 25.51
C LYS A 32 12.28 4.92 24.47
N PRO A 33 13.61 5.06 24.71
CA PRO A 33 14.49 5.62 23.68
C PRO A 33 14.60 4.73 22.43
N VAL A 34 14.65 3.42 22.60
CA VAL A 34 14.78 2.46 21.49
C VAL A 34 13.44 2.32 20.76
N SER A 35 12.32 2.24 21.48
CA SER A 35 11.01 2.17 20.85
C SER A 35 10.73 3.42 20.01
N ARG A 36 11.09 4.60 20.52
CA ARG A 36 10.98 5.87 19.77
C ARG A 36 11.81 5.86 18.49
N PHE A 37 13.02 5.29 18.54
CA PHE A 37 13.91 5.20 17.38
C PHE A 37 13.45 4.15 16.35
N LEU A 38 12.66 3.18 16.77
CA LEU A 38 12.02 2.22 15.87
C LEU A 38 10.64 2.70 15.38
N GLY A 39 10.32 3.99 15.57
CA GLY A 39 9.09 4.61 15.05
C GLY A 39 7.87 4.49 15.96
N PHE A 40 7.98 3.84 17.13
CA PHE A 40 6.86 3.75 18.07
C PHE A 40 6.54 5.13 18.67
N ARG A 41 5.31 5.61 18.44
CA ARG A 41 4.75 6.79 19.10
C ARG A 41 3.33 6.50 19.56
N GLU A 42 3.05 6.86 20.81
CA GLU A 42 1.71 6.79 21.40
C GLU A 42 0.73 7.76 20.72
N VAL A 43 1.23 8.91 20.25
CA VAL A 43 0.46 9.91 19.50
C VAL A 43 1.21 10.27 18.22
N GLN A 44 0.55 10.13 17.07
CA GLN A 44 1.08 10.55 15.77
C GLN A 44 1.28 12.08 15.79
N ARG A 45 2.52 12.53 15.64
CA ARG A 45 2.81 13.97 15.57
C ARG A 45 2.54 14.47 14.15
N GLN A 46 1.99 15.69 14.02
CA GLN A 46 1.92 16.39 12.73
C GLN A 46 3.32 16.60 12.15
N ASP A 47 3.43 16.61 10.82
CA ASP A 47 4.71 16.80 10.15
C ASP A 47 5.31 18.17 10.40
N VAL A 48 6.64 18.21 10.33
CA VAL A 48 7.39 19.47 10.34
C VAL A 48 7.02 20.31 9.12
N GLY A 49 7.01 21.65 9.26
CA GLY A 49 6.71 22.54 8.15
C GLY A 49 7.66 22.35 6.95
N ASN A 50 7.22 22.71 5.75
CA ASN A 50 7.88 22.36 4.48
C ASN A 50 9.39 22.72 4.42
N VAL A 51 9.82 23.85 4.99
CA VAL A 51 11.25 24.23 4.96
C VAL A 51 12.12 23.28 5.79
N LEU A 52 11.68 22.97 7.01
CA LEU A 52 12.34 21.98 7.86
C LEU A 52 12.16 20.56 7.28
N GLY A 53 11.02 20.34 6.60
CA GLY A 53 10.70 19.26 5.67
C GLY A 53 11.74 19.07 4.56
N ALA A 54 12.18 20.13 3.91
CA ALA A 54 13.20 20.07 2.87
C ALA A 54 14.57 19.80 3.50
N TRP A 55 14.88 20.48 4.61
CA TRP A 55 16.19 20.39 5.26
C TRP A 55 16.52 18.97 5.74
N TRP A 56 15.65 18.30 6.52
CA TRP A 56 15.97 16.92 6.93
C TRP A 56 15.90 15.92 5.77
N SER A 57 15.07 16.18 4.74
CA SER A 57 15.03 15.28 3.58
C SER A 57 16.34 15.34 2.80
N CYS A 58 16.88 16.56 2.63
CA CYS A 58 18.17 16.80 2.00
C CYS A 58 19.29 16.16 2.82
N LEU A 59 19.34 16.43 4.13
CA LEU A 59 20.34 15.84 5.03
C LEU A 59 20.27 14.30 5.02
N GLY A 60 19.06 13.74 5.13
CA GLY A 60 18.82 12.30 5.09
C GLY A 60 19.27 11.66 3.79
N ALA A 61 18.92 12.25 2.63
CA ALA A 61 19.32 11.74 1.32
C ALA A 61 20.84 11.79 1.11
N ILE A 62 21.50 12.89 1.50
CA ILE A 62 22.96 13.02 1.42
C ILE A 62 23.61 11.97 2.33
N CYS A 63 23.20 11.89 3.59
CA CYS A 63 23.77 10.93 4.54
C CYS A 63 23.53 9.48 4.10
N GLY A 64 22.33 9.14 3.65
CA GLY A 64 21.96 7.80 3.21
C GLY A 64 22.80 7.34 2.03
N LEU A 65 22.80 8.13 0.95
CA LEU A 65 23.58 7.82 -0.24
C LEU A 65 25.08 7.84 0.02
N ALA A 66 25.57 8.78 0.85
CA ALA A 66 26.98 8.84 1.22
C ALA A 66 27.42 7.62 2.03
N VAL A 67 26.59 7.13 2.97
CA VAL A 67 26.89 5.91 3.73
C VAL A 67 26.93 4.69 2.82
N VAL A 68 25.96 4.54 1.92
CA VAL A 68 25.97 3.44 0.93
C VAL A 68 27.22 3.51 0.05
N ALA A 69 27.51 4.67 -0.54
CA ALA A 69 28.69 4.87 -1.37
C ALA A 69 29.99 4.62 -0.60
N ALA A 70 30.08 5.08 0.66
CA ALA A 70 31.25 4.85 1.50
C ALA A 70 31.44 3.36 1.79
N VAL A 71 30.40 2.63 2.16
CA VAL A 71 30.50 1.19 2.40
C VAL A 71 30.88 0.44 1.13
N PHE A 72 30.26 0.77 -0.01
CA PHE A 72 30.52 0.08 -1.27
C PHE A 72 31.96 0.32 -1.77
N ASN A 73 32.48 1.55 -1.61
CA ASN A 73 33.84 1.90 -2.03
C ASN A 73 34.94 1.44 -1.06
N ASN A 74 34.65 1.23 0.23
CA ASN A 74 35.66 0.88 1.23
C ASN A 74 35.64 -0.59 1.65
N THR A 75 34.74 -1.40 1.10
CA THR A 75 34.68 -2.84 1.40
C THR A 75 35.36 -3.62 0.29
N GLU A 76 36.50 -4.24 0.58
CA GLU A 76 37.30 -5.00 -0.41
C GLU A 76 36.47 -6.09 -1.12
N SER A 77 35.67 -6.85 -0.38
CA SER A 77 34.83 -7.91 -0.96
C SER A 77 33.80 -7.38 -1.97
N ILE A 78 33.32 -6.15 -1.79
CA ILE A 78 32.37 -5.50 -2.69
C ILE A 78 33.13 -4.97 -3.92
N GLN A 79 34.26 -4.31 -3.71
CA GLN A 79 35.13 -3.78 -4.77
C GLN A 79 35.64 -4.85 -5.75
N LEU A 80 35.85 -6.09 -5.30
CA LEU A 80 36.22 -7.22 -6.18
C LEU A 80 35.23 -7.44 -7.33
N HIS A 81 33.98 -7.02 -7.17
CA HIS A 81 32.92 -7.16 -8.15
C HIS A 81 32.70 -5.89 -9.00
N ALA A 82 33.58 -4.87 -8.85
CA ALA A 82 33.54 -3.59 -9.54
C ALA A 82 32.12 -2.95 -9.60
N PRO A 83 31.44 -2.78 -8.45
CA PRO A 83 30.10 -2.26 -8.45
C PRO A 83 30.08 -0.77 -8.83
N PRO A 84 28.98 -0.29 -9.43
CA PRO A 84 28.81 1.13 -9.61
C PRO A 84 28.82 1.83 -8.24
N ALA A 85 29.54 2.94 -8.14
CA ALA A 85 29.69 3.68 -6.89
C ALA A 85 28.35 4.08 -6.25
N LEU A 86 27.34 4.34 -7.09
CA LEU A 86 25.96 4.56 -6.69
C LEU A 86 25.01 3.91 -7.71
N ILE A 87 24.06 3.14 -7.21
CA ILE A 87 22.96 2.58 -8.01
C ILE A 87 21.84 3.61 -8.06
N ALA A 88 21.38 3.97 -9.27
CA ALA A 88 20.36 4.99 -9.47
C ALA A 88 19.04 4.69 -8.73
N SER A 89 18.70 3.42 -8.53
CA SER A 89 17.53 3.01 -7.75
C SER A 89 17.61 3.43 -6.27
N PHE A 90 18.81 3.51 -5.66
CA PHE A 90 18.95 4.04 -4.31
C PHE A 90 18.65 5.55 -4.25
N GLY A 91 18.94 6.29 -5.32
CA GLY A 91 18.53 7.69 -5.44
C GLY A 91 17.02 7.86 -5.37
N ALA A 92 16.26 7.03 -6.08
CA ALA A 92 14.79 7.03 -6.00
C ALA A 92 14.28 6.55 -4.62
N SER A 93 14.97 5.59 -4.01
CA SER A 93 14.66 5.11 -2.64
C SER A 93 14.83 6.23 -1.62
N ALA A 94 15.87 7.06 -1.77
CA ALA A 94 16.11 8.22 -0.92
C ALA A 94 14.92 9.20 -0.90
N ILE A 95 14.25 9.40 -2.04
CA ILE A 95 13.05 10.25 -2.11
C ILE A 95 11.91 9.64 -1.28
N LEU A 96 11.68 8.33 -1.39
CA LEU A 96 10.62 7.67 -0.62
C LEU A 96 10.93 7.64 0.88
N GLU A 97 12.18 7.36 1.26
CA GLU A 97 12.58 7.15 2.65
C GLU A 97 12.84 8.45 3.42
N TYR A 98 13.30 9.52 2.78
CA TYR A 98 13.63 10.78 3.47
C TYR A 98 12.68 11.93 3.17
N ASN A 99 12.08 11.98 1.98
CA ASN A 99 11.13 13.03 1.60
C ASN A 99 9.68 12.59 1.88
N ALA A 100 9.25 11.46 1.31
CA ALA A 100 7.89 10.94 1.45
C ALA A 100 7.76 9.94 2.61
N ILE A 101 8.23 10.31 3.80
CA ILE A 101 8.41 9.41 4.96
C ILE A 101 7.13 8.68 5.44
N ARG A 102 5.95 9.25 5.16
CA ARG A 102 4.65 8.66 5.49
C ARG A 102 4.08 7.78 4.39
N SER A 103 4.70 7.81 3.21
CA SER A 103 4.25 7.00 2.08
C SER A 103 4.35 5.53 2.45
N PRO A 104 3.32 4.72 2.19
CA PRO A 104 3.38 3.28 2.38
C PRO A 104 4.52 2.65 1.56
N LEU A 105 4.84 3.23 0.39
CA LEU A 105 5.87 2.74 -0.53
C LEU A 105 7.30 2.88 0.02
N GLY A 106 7.51 3.79 0.99
CA GLY A 106 8.80 4.04 1.63
C GLY A 106 8.97 3.32 2.97
N GLN A 107 7.99 2.52 3.41
CA GLN A 107 8.08 1.82 4.70
C GLN A 107 9.08 0.65 4.63
N PRO A 108 9.68 0.23 5.76
CA PRO A 108 10.78 -0.73 5.79
C PRO A 108 10.50 -2.05 5.08
N ARG A 109 9.29 -2.62 5.25
CA ARG A 109 8.89 -3.84 4.56
C ARG A 109 8.93 -3.67 3.05
N ASN A 110 8.33 -2.60 2.52
CA ASN A 110 8.24 -2.39 1.08
C ASN A 110 9.62 -2.09 0.51
N ALA A 111 10.40 -1.22 1.16
CA ALA A 111 11.76 -0.93 0.75
C ALA A 111 12.61 -2.20 0.67
N LEU A 112 12.68 -2.97 1.77
CA LEU A 112 13.54 -4.15 1.84
C LEU A 112 13.06 -5.28 0.91
N LEU A 113 11.80 -5.71 1.04
CA LEU A 113 11.28 -6.83 0.25
C LEU A 113 11.09 -6.47 -1.21
N GLY A 114 10.63 -5.26 -1.52
CA GLY A 114 10.43 -4.81 -2.89
C GLY A 114 11.74 -4.76 -3.68
N HIS A 115 12.82 -4.23 -3.08
CA HIS A 115 14.17 -4.31 -3.67
C HIS A 115 14.66 -5.75 -3.80
N THR A 116 14.49 -6.57 -2.76
CA THR A 116 14.96 -7.96 -2.75
C THR A 116 14.29 -8.78 -3.84
N PHE A 117 12.96 -8.77 -3.91
CA PHE A 117 12.20 -9.50 -4.93
C PHE A 117 12.53 -8.99 -6.32
N SER A 118 12.65 -7.68 -6.50
CA SER A 118 13.01 -7.10 -7.79
C SER A 118 14.41 -7.51 -8.25
N ALA A 119 15.40 -7.53 -7.36
CA ALA A 119 16.74 -8.00 -7.67
C ALA A 119 16.76 -9.51 -7.97
N LEU A 120 16.05 -10.33 -7.19
CA LEU A 120 15.91 -11.77 -7.44
C LEU A 120 15.31 -12.07 -8.81
N VAL A 121 14.17 -11.44 -9.13
CA VAL A 121 13.49 -11.57 -10.42
C VAL A 121 14.38 -11.06 -11.54
N GLY A 122 14.97 -9.88 -11.39
CA GLY A 122 15.85 -9.29 -12.40
C GLY A 122 17.03 -10.18 -12.75
N VAL A 123 17.76 -10.69 -11.74
CA VAL A 123 18.87 -11.62 -11.95
C VAL A 123 18.38 -12.94 -12.54
N GLY A 124 17.26 -13.49 -12.06
CA GLY A 124 16.69 -14.73 -12.57
C GLY A 124 16.32 -14.65 -14.06
N ILE A 125 15.61 -13.59 -14.46
CA ILE A 125 15.26 -13.33 -15.86
C ILE A 125 16.52 -13.11 -16.70
N THR A 126 17.49 -12.36 -16.20
CA THR A 126 18.75 -12.12 -16.91
C THR A 126 19.49 -13.44 -17.16
N LYS A 127 19.60 -14.30 -16.15
CA LYS A 127 20.24 -15.62 -16.28
C LYS A 127 19.50 -16.53 -17.27
N LEU A 128 18.17 -16.45 -17.34
CA LEU A 128 17.39 -17.18 -18.33
C LEU A 128 17.68 -16.68 -19.76
N PHE A 129 17.73 -15.37 -19.97
CA PHE A 129 17.99 -14.76 -21.27
C PHE A 129 19.44 -14.94 -21.74
N LEU A 130 20.40 -15.09 -20.82
CA LEU A 130 21.81 -15.35 -21.13
C LEU A 130 22.04 -16.69 -21.87
N TYR A 131 21.09 -17.63 -21.82
CA TYR A 131 21.18 -18.86 -22.62
C TYR A 131 20.97 -18.63 -24.12
N HIS A 132 20.43 -17.48 -24.51
CA HIS A 132 20.23 -17.13 -25.92
C HIS A 132 21.51 -16.53 -26.50
N SER A 133 21.96 -17.04 -27.66
CA SER A 133 23.21 -16.61 -28.31
C SER A 133 23.25 -15.14 -28.70
N GLU A 134 22.09 -14.49 -28.80
CA GLU A 134 21.94 -13.08 -29.19
C GLU A 134 21.48 -12.18 -28.03
N PHE A 135 21.83 -12.56 -26.78
CA PHE A 135 21.46 -11.83 -25.56
C PHE A 135 21.67 -10.32 -25.68
N GLU A 136 22.82 -9.88 -26.22
CA GLU A 136 23.12 -8.45 -26.33
C GLU A 136 22.10 -7.67 -27.17
N ARG A 137 21.53 -8.28 -28.22
CA ARG A 137 20.48 -7.62 -29.03
C ARG A 137 19.13 -7.58 -28.32
N ILE A 138 18.84 -8.57 -27.47
CA ILE A 138 17.55 -8.70 -26.77
C ILE A 138 17.58 -8.18 -25.33
N ARG A 139 18.67 -7.53 -24.92
CA ARG A 139 18.88 -7.04 -23.55
C ARG A 139 17.77 -6.09 -23.07
N TRP A 140 17.26 -5.25 -23.96
CA TRP A 140 16.14 -4.36 -23.68
C TRP A 140 14.84 -5.10 -23.36
N ILE A 141 14.60 -6.26 -24.00
CA ILE A 141 13.46 -7.14 -23.71
C ILE A 141 13.64 -7.75 -22.34
N ALA A 142 14.83 -8.26 -22.03
CA ALA A 142 15.14 -8.84 -20.72
C ALA A 142 14.86 -7.84 -19.59
N GLY A 143 15.26 -6.57 -19.76
CA GLY A 143 14.96 -5.50 -18.80
C GLY A 143 13.46 -5.21 -18.67
N ALA A 144 12.73 -5.15 -19.78
CA ALA A 144 11.28 -4.92 -19.76
C ALA A 144 10.52 -6.07 -19.07
N VAL A 145 10.89 -7.31 -19.38
CA VAL A 145 10.31 -8.53 -18.77
C VAL A 145 10.65 -8.59 -17.28
N ALA A 146 11.90 -8.33 -16.92
CA ALA A 146 12.34 -8.26 -15.52
C ALA A 146 11.52 -7.25 -14.71
N CYS A 147 11.34 -6.03 -15.23
CA CYS A 147 10.54 -4.99 -14.58
C CYS A 147 9.07 -5.38 -14.44
N GLY A 148 8.45 -5.90 -15.51
CA GLY A 148 7.05 -6.31 -15.50
C GLY A 148 6.77 -7.42 -14.50
N ILE A 149 7.62 -8.45 -14.47
CA ILE A 149 7.47 -9.56 -13.52
C ILE A 149 7.77 -9.09 -12.09
N ALA A 150 8.81 -8.28 -11.88
CA ALA A 150 9.11 -7.73 -10.56
C ALA A 150 7.96 -6.87 -10.02
N SER A 151 7.34 -6.06 -10.88
CA SER A 151 6.15 -5.26 -10.57
C SER A 151 4.97 -6.15 -10.15
N ALA A 152 4.69 -7.21 -10.92
CA ALA A 152 3.64 -8.17 -10.58
C ALA A 152 3.92 -8.87 -9.23
N VAL A 153 5.16 -9.32 -8.99
CA VAL A 153 5.55 -9.94 -7.72
C VAL A 153 5.38 -8.97 -6.55
N MET A 154 5.82 -7.73 -6.69
CA MET A 154 5.65 -6.71 -5.67
C MET A 154 4.18 -6.39 -5.38
N LEU A 155 3.34 -6.36 -6.43
CA LEU A 155 1.90 -6.16 -6.29
C LEU A 155 1.26 -7.30 -5.50
N LEU A 156 1.52 -8.55 -5.89
CA LEU A 156 0.96 -9.73 -5.23
C LEU A 156 1.42 -9.86 -3.78
N THR A 157 2.66 -9.45 -3.48
CA THR A 157 3.23 -9.55 -2.12
C THR A 157 2.93 -8.35 -1.23
N GLY A 158 2.21 -7.33 -1.73
CA GLY A 158 1.96 -6.09 -1.00
C GLY A 158 3.23 -5.26 -0.72
N THR A 159 4.32 -5.50 -1.45
CA THR A 159 5.66 -4.90 -1.18
C THR A 159 6.08 -3.88 -2.24
N VAL A 160 5.11 -3.20 -2.87
CA VAL A 160 5.38 -2.24 -3.93
C VAL A 160 6.35 -1.15 -3.46
N HIS A 161 7.54 -1.19 -4.06
CA HIS A 161 8.60 -0.21 -3.90
C HIS A 161 9.16 0.10 -5.29
N PRO A 162 8.67 1.17 -5.96
CA PRO A 162 9.02 1.49 -7.34
C PRO A 162 10.54 1.51 -7.65
N PRO A 163 11.43 1.96 -6.73
CA PRO A 163 12.86 1.87 -6.95
C PRO A 163 13.38 0.43 -7.18
N GLY A 164 12.72 -0.57 -6.59
CA GLY A 164 13.03 -1.98 -6.84
C GLY A 164 12.86 -2.35 -8.33
N GLY A 165 11.82 -1.86 -8.99
CA GLY A 165 11.63 -2.08 -10.43
C GLY A 165 12.81 -1.58 -11.27
N ALA A 166 13.41 -0.44 -10.90
CA ALA A 166 14.63 0.05 -11.54
C ALA A 166 15.83 -0.88 -11.28
N SER A 167 15.96 -1.44 -10.08
CA SER A 167 16.97 -2.48 -9.78
C SER A 167 16.77 -3.75 -10.63
N ALA A 168 15.52 -4.17 -10.90
CA ALA A 168 15.23 -5.31 -11.77
C ALA A 168 15.66 -5.05 -13.23
N VAL A 169 15.36 -3.85 -13.77
CA VAL A 169 15.82 -3.45 -15.11
C VAL A 169 17.35 -3.46 -15.17
N LEU A 170 17.99 -2.85 -14.17
CA LEU A 170 19.43 -2.69 -14.13
C LEU A 170 20.17 -4.03 -14.08
N ALA A 171 19.60 -5.03 -13.40
CA ALA A 171 20.13 -6.39 -13.39
C ALA A 171 20.32 -6.99 -14.79
N ALA A 172 19.40 -6.66 -15.71
CA ALA A 172 19.42 -7.12 -17.09
C ALA A 172 20.21 -6.21 -18.02
N THR A 173 20.17 -4.89 -17.82
CA THR A 173 20.66 -3.92 -18.80
C THR A 173 22.10 -3.44 -18.57
N ALA A 174 22.61 -3.47 -17.34
CA ALA A 174 23.98 -3.04 -17.04
C ALA A 174 24.95 -4.23 -17.09
N PRO A 175 25.95 -4.23 -18.01
CA PRO A 175 26.93 -5.32 -18.14
C PRO A 175 27.65 -5.68 -16.85
N GLU A 176 28.08 -4.68 -16.10
CA GLU A 176 28.75 -4.83 -14.80
C GLU A 176 27.86 -5.56 -13.79
N ILE A 177 26.56 -5.27 -13.75
CA ILE A 177 25.62 -5.90 -12.81
C ILE A 177 25.21 -7.28 -13.29
N THR A 178 25.01 -7.46 -14.59
CA THR A 178 24.78 -8.79 -15.17
C THR A 178 25.94 -9.74 -14.88
N ALA A 179 27.18 -9.24 -14.86
CA ALA A 179 28.37 -10.01 -14.48
C ALA A 179 28.36 -10.39 -12.99
N MET A 180 27.91 -9.51 -12.09
CA MET A 180 27.76 -9.82 -10.65
C MET A 180 26.75 -10.95 -10.38
N GLY A 181 25.70 -11.05 -11.20
CA GLY A 181 24.66 -12.08 -11.05
C GLY A 181 24.02 -12.07 -9.67
N TRP A 182 24.02 -13.20 -8.97
CA TRP A 182 23.37 -13.33 -7.66
C TRP A 182 23.99 -12.46 -6.55
N TYR A 183 25.26 -12.06 -6.69
CA TYR A 183 25.89 -11.13 -5.77
C TYR A 183 25.14 -9.79 -5.70
N PHE A 184 24.54 -9.36 -6.81
CA PHE A 184 23.75 -8.13 -6.89
C PHE A 184 22.57 -8.14 -5.92
N VAL A 185 21.94 -9.30 -5.66
CA VAL A 185 20.80 -9.40 -4.73
C VAL A 185 21.26 -9.06 -3.31
N GLY A 186 22.39 -9.64 -2.88
CA GLY A 186 23.00 -9.32 -1.58
C GLY A 186 23.41 -7.86 -1.47
N LEU A 187 24.01 -7.31 -2.54
CA LEU A 187 24.43 -5.91 -2.60
C LEU A 187 23.25 -4.94 -2.46
N VAL A 188 22.15 -5.21 -3.19
CA VAL A 188 20.93 -4.41 -3.13
C VAL A 188 20.29 -4.49 -1.73
N MET A 189 20.14 -5.70 -1.18
CA MET A 189 19.63 -5.89 0.19
C MET A 189 20.44 -5.12 1.23
N TRP A 190 21.77 -5.17 1.13
CA TRP A 190 22.67 -4.47 2.05
C TRP A 190 22.55 -2.95 1.89
N GLY A 191 22.55 -2.45 0.66
CA GLY A 191 22.36 -1.03 0.37
C GLY A 191 21.03 -0.49 0.90
N THR A 192 19.91 -1.19 0.67
CA THR A 192 18.60 -0.82 1.20
C THR A 192 18.57 -0.86 2.74
N THR A 193 19.25 -1.83 3.36
CA THR A 193 19.36 -1.89 4.83
C THR A 193 20.10 -0.68 5.38
N LEU A 194 21.21 -0.27 4.76
CA LEU A 194 21.97 0.92 5.14
C LEU A 194 21.14 2.20 5.00
N MET A 195 20.40 2.34 3.90
CA MET A 195 19.47 3.46 3.66
C MET A 195 18.43 3.56 4.78
N LEU A 196 17.79 2.43 5.12
CA LEU A 196 16.81 2.34 6.20
C LEU A 196 17.42 2.66 7.57
N LEU A 197 18.64 2.21 7.86
CA LEU A 197 19.33 2.56 9.10
C LEU A 197 19.51 4.07 9.23
N VAL A 198 19.95 4.74 8.16
CA VAL A 198 20.07 6.20 8.14
C VAL A 198 18.70 6.87 8.26
N ALA A 199 17.66 6.32 7.61
CA ALA A 199 16.29 6.82 7.70
C ALA A 199 15.75 6.75 9.14
N LEU A 200 15.99 5.65 9.85
CA LEU A 200 15.65 5.50 11.26
C LEU A 200 16.36 6.55 12.13
N VAL A 201 17.63 6.85 11.84
CA VAL A 201 18.37 7.90 12.57
C VAL A 201 17.78 9.27 12.30
N ILE A 202 17.87 9.73 11.05
CA ILE A 202 17.64 11.12 10.69
C ILE A 202 16.17 11.49 10.83
N ASN A 203 15.26 10.62 10.38
CA ASN A 203 13.84 10.94 10.41
C ASN A 203 13.28 10.95 11.83
N ASN A 204 13.83 10.19 12.78
CA ASN A 204 13.30 10.17 14.15
C ASN A 204 13.77 11.29 15.08
N ILE A 205 14.69 12.16 14.64
CA ILE A 205 15.15 13.30 15.44
C ILE A 205 13.98 14.27 15.68
N GLN A 206 13.30 14.69 14.61
CA GLN A 206 12.15 15.61 14.68
C GLN A 206 10.88 15.09 13.98
N ARG A 207 10.99 14.12 13.06
CA ARG A 207 9.85 13.50 12.36
C ARG A 207 9.59 12.09 12.88
N GLN A 208 8.69 11.35 12.25
CA GLN A 208 8.34 9.99 12.67
C GLN A 208 8.55 9.02 11.50
N PHE A 209 9.42 8.03 11.69
CA PHE A 209 9.65 6.96 10.72
C PHE A 209 10.14 5.68 11.44
N PRO A 210 9.70 4.49 11.05
CA PRO A 210 8.60 4.22 10.14
C PRO A 210 7.24 4.53 10.79
N VAL A 211 6.20 4.58 9.95
CA VAL A 211 4.80 4.60 10.42
C VAL A 211 4.39 3.20 10.86
N TYR A 212 4.82 2.18 10.11
CA TYR A 212 4.65 0.76 10.45
C TYR A 212 5.81 -0.06 9.86
N TRP A 213 6.12 -1.19 10.50
CA TRP A 213 7.19 -2.06 10.03
C TRP A 213 6.73 -3.07 8.99
N TRP A 214 5.54 -3.65 9.14
CA TRP A 214 5.09 -4.78 8.33
C TRP A 214 3.70 -4.63 7.73
N THR A 215 2.75 -4.14 8.51
CA THR A 215 1.40 -3.88 8.02
C THR A 215 0.85 -2.60 8.65
N PRO A 216 0.11 -1.79 7.88
CA PRO A 216 -0.67 -0.69 8.44
C PRO A 216 -1.93 -1.17 9.19
N LEU A 217 -2.32 -2.44 9.04
CA LEU A 217 -3.55 -2.99 9.63
C LEU A 217 -3.42 -3.18 11.14
N ASN A 218 -4.54 -2.99 11.85
CA ASN A 218 -4.66 -3.30 13.28
C ASN A 218 -4.76 -4.82 13.49
N LEU A 219 -3.61 -5.48 13.65
CA LEU A 219 -3.53 -6.93 13.85
C LEU A 219 -4.35 -7.44 15.05
N ARG A 220 -4.54 -6.62 16.09
CA ARG A 220 -5.33 -6.99 17.27
C ARG A 220 -6.81 -7.19 16.95
N GLU A 221 -7.37 -6.34 16.10
CA GLU A 221 -8.77 -6.40 15.68
C GLU A 221 -9.02 -7.61 14.75
N ILE A 222 -8.05 -7.92 13.89
CA ILE A 222 -8.10 -9.10 13.02
C ILE A 222 -8.07 -10.39 13.85
N HIS A 223 -7.23 -10.44 14.88
CA HIS A 223 -7.14 -11.62 15.75
C HIS A 223 -8.42 -11.81 16.56
N THR A 224 -8.96 -10.76 17.19
CA THR A 224 -10.23 -10.86 17.94
C THR A 224 -11.38 -11.25 17.03
N ARG A 225 -11.48 -10.67 15.83
CA ARG A 225 -12.51 -11.05 14.85
C ARG A 225 -12.40 -12.52 14.46
N ASN A 226 -11.19 -13.05 14.29
CA ASN A 226 -10.99 -14.45 13.95
C ASN A 226 -11.30 -15.38 15.14
N GLU A 227 -10.91 -15.00 16.37
CA GLU A 227 -11.31 -15.73 17.59
C GLU A 227 -12.84 -15.77 17.74
N ASP A 228 -13.52 -14.66 17.46
CA ASP A 228 -14.98 -14.58 17.49
C ASP A 228 -15.62 -15.49 16.41
N ILE A 229 -15.07 -15.51 15.18
CA ILE A 229 -15.55 -16.38 14.09
C ILE A 229 -15.32 -17.86 14.44
N GLU A 230 -14.13 -18.23 14.91
CA GLU A 230 -13.81 -19.60 15.31
C GLU A 230 -14.70 -20.05 16.49
N THR A 231 -14.96 -19.16 17.46
CA THR A 231 -15.88 -19.42 18.57
C THR A 231 -17.33 -19.59 18.08
N VAL A 232 -17.81 -18.77 17.14
CA VAL A 232 -19.17 -18.91 16.58
C VAL A 232 -19.30 -20.19 15.76
N LEU A 233 -18.30 -20.56 14.97
CA LEU A 233 -18.27 -21.81 14.21
C LEU A 233 -18.20 -23.03 15.12
N ASP A 234 -17.46 -22.96 16.23
CA ASP A 234 -17.40 -24.04 17.23
C ASP A 234 -18.70 -24.15 18.03
N VAL A 235 -19.34 -23.02 18.37
CA VAL A 235 -20.68 -22.99 18.99
C VAL A 235 -21.74 -23.52 18.03
N GLN A 236 -21.69 -23.18 16.75
CA GLN A 236 -22.58 -23.74 15.73
C GLN A 236 -22.31 -25.23 15.50
N GLY A 237 -21.04 -25.65 15.42
CA GLY A 237 -20.66 -27.06 15.32
C GLY A 237 -21.07 -27.88 16.55
N ALA A 238 -20.96 -27.30 17.75
CA ALA A 238 -21.42 -27.90 19.00
C ALA A 238 -22.95 -27.90 19.13
N ALA A 239 -23.64 -26.84 18.66
CA ALA A 239 -25.09 -26.77 18.60
C ALA A 239 -25.65 -27.78 17.58
N GLN A 240 -24.97 -27.99 16.46
CA GLN A 240 -25.37 -28.95 15.43
C GLN A 240 -25.09 -30.40 15.85
N ARG A 241 -24.03 -30.63 16.66
CA ARG A 241 -23.82 -31.92 17.36
C ARG A 241 -24.82 -32.16 18.49
N LYS A 242 -25.30 -31.12 19.17
CA LYS A 242 -26.36 -31.21 20.20
C LYS A 242 -27.77 -31.33 19.61
N CYS A 243 -28.03 -30.78 18.41
CA CYS A 243 -29.30 -30.87 17.69
C CYS A 243 -29.62 -32.29 17.17
N SER A 244 -28.71 -33.25 17.35
CA SER A 244 -28.97 -34.66 17.06
C SER A 244 -29.43 -35.46 18.29
N GLN A 245 -29.51 -34.85 19.49
CA GLN A 245 -29.82 -35.56 20.74
C GLN A 245 -30.76 -34.83 21.71
N GLN A 246 -31.37 -33.70 21.35
CA GLN A 246 -32.21 -32.97 22.30
C GLN A 246 -33.36 -32.20 21.64
N ASP A 247 -34.12 -32.87 20.79
CA ASP A 247 -35.51 -32.50 20.51
C ASP A 247 -36.40 -33.07 21.63
N GLU A 248 -36.35 -32.45 22.80
CA GLU A 248 -37.48 -32.39 23.74
C GLU A 248 -37.13 -31.45 24.90
N LYS A 249 -37.99 -30.44 25.08
CA LYS A 249 -38.23 -29.59 26.26
C LYS A 249 -37.67 -28.17 26.27
N ASP A 250 -38.66 -27.30 26.14
CA ASP A 250 -38.96 -26.15 27.00
C ASP A 250 -38.46 -24.75 26.60
N GLU A 251 -39.49 -23.93 26.31
CA GLU A 251 -39.59 -22.51 26.57
C GLU A 251 -38.76 -22.03 27.77
N LYS A 252 -37.90 -21.03 27.54
CA LYS A 252 -37.96 -19.72 28.21
C LYS A 252 -36.86 -18.80 27.70
N GLY A 253 -37.24 -17.54 27.56
CA GLY A 253 -36.40 -16.50 26.98
C GLY A 253 -35.16 -16.16 27.80
N THR A 254 -34.18 -15.56 27.11
CA THR A 254 -33.11 -14.78 27.72
C THR A 254 -32.85 -13.56 26.87
N VAL A 255 -33.20 -12.41 27.46
CA VAL A 255 -32.82 -11.07 27.04
C VAL A 255 -31.30 -11.02 26.95
N ARG A 256 -30.78 -10.70 25.76
CA ARG A 256 -29.35 -10.44 25.55
C ARG A 256 -29.18 -8.92 25.51
N GLU A 257 -28.58 -8.36 26.55
CA GLU A 257 -28.20 -6.94 26.62
C GLU A 257 -27.35 -6.59 25.38
N ARG A 258 -27.93 -5.81 24.47
CA ARG A 258 -27.28 -5.34 23.25
C ARG A 258 -26.85 -3.90 23.49
N GLY A 259 -25.58 -3.73 23.85
CA GLY A 259 -24.95 -2.42 24.03
C GLY A 259 -24.91 -1.62 22.72
N SER A 260 -25.14 -0.32 22.86
CA SER A 260 -24.88 0.83 21.98
C SER A 260 -24.45 0.56 20.52
N GLU A 261 -25.32 -0.04 19.70
CA GLU A 261 -25.09 -0.23 18.26
C GLU A 261 -26.01 0.71 17.46
N VAL A 262 -25.44 1.56 16.59
CA VAL A 262 -26.22 2.36 15.64
C VAL A 262 -26.31 1.59 14.31
N VAL A 263 -27.48 1.06 14.00
CA VAL A 263 -27.71 0.33 12.74
C VAL A 263 -28.55 1.19 11.81
N ILE A 264 -27.97 1.55 10.66
CA ILE A 264 -28.62 2.31 9.60
C ILE A 264 -28.91 1.34 8.45
N SER A 265 -30.17 0.91 8.35
CA SER A 265 -30.69 0.12 7.24
C SER A 265 -31.59 0.98 6.36
N ALA A 266 -31.73 0.61 5.09
CA ALA A 266 -32.59 1.32 4.14
C ALA A 266 -34.06 1.42 4.57
N PHE A 267 -34.51 0.53 5.47
CA PHE A 267 -35.88 0.51 6.00
C PHE A 267 -36.00 0.97 7.45
N ARG A 268 -34.89 1.02 8.21
CA ARG A 268 -34.93 1.36 9.63
C ARG A 268 -33.61 1.94 10.11
N ILE A 269 -33.68 3.03 10.87
CA ILE A 269 -32.59 3.54 11.69
C ILE A 269 -32.87 3.08 13.11
N SER A 270 -32.00 2.25 13.70
CA SER A 270 -32.07 1.92 15.13
C SER A 270 -30.93 2.61 15.86
N LEU A 271 -31.30 3.48 16.81
CA LEU A 271 -30.41 4.24 17.67
C LEU A 271 -30.58 3.73 19.11
N PRO A 272 -29.52 3.68 19.90
CA PRO A 272 -29.61 3.32 21.31
C PRO A 272 -30.30 4.45 22.10
N GLU A 273 -30.98 4.09 23.20
CA GLU A 273 -31.88 4.98 23.96
C GLU A 273 -31.15 6.15 24.67
N ASP A 274 -29.83 6.11 24.73
CA ASP A 274 -28.94 7.04 25.43
C ASP A 274 -28.21 8.04 24.52
N LEU A 275 -28.54 8.11 23.22
CA LEU A 275 -27.88 9.02 22.27
C LEU A 275 -28.76 10.25 21.92
N PRO A 276 -28.55 11.41 22.54
CA PRO A 276 -29.25 12.64 22.16
C PRO A 276 -28.70 13.18 20.84
N LEU A 277 -29.48 13.14 19.77
CA LEU A 277 -29.09 13.70 18.47
C LEU A 277 -29.45 15.17 18.35
N ASN A 278 -28.52 15.94 17.79
CA ASN A 278 -28.78 17.29 17.35
C ASN A 278 -29.55 17.30 16.01
N ARG A 279 -30.21 18.41 15.67
CA ARG A 279 -31.02 18.55 14.44
C ARG A 279 -30.20 18.35 13.16
N GLU A 280 -28.91 18.64 13.19
CA GLU A 280 -28.01 18.44 12.06
C GLU A 280 -27.64 16.97 11.87
N GLU A 281 -27.42 16.24 12.96
CA GLU A 281 -27.06 14.82 12.96
C GLU A 281 -28.23 13.95 12.50
N ALA A 282 -29.47 14.30 12.92
CA ALA A 282 -30.68 13.64 12.44
C ALA A 282 -30.84 13.75 10.92
N ARG A 283 -30.57 14.92 10.34
CA ARG A 283 -30.61 15.15 8.88
C ARG A 283 -29.57 14.32 8.13
N LEU A 284 -28.39 14.13 8.72
CA LEU A 284 -27.34 13.31 8.13
C LEU A 284 -27.74 11.82 8.08
N LEU A 285 -28.38 11.33 9.14
CA LEU A 285 -28.88 9.95 9.20
C LEU A 285 -29.98 9.72 8.16
N GLU A 286 -30.92 10.66 8.00
CA GLU A 286 -31.96 10.60 6.96
C GLU A 286 -31.34 10.62 5.55
N SER A 287 -30.35 11.48 5.32
CA SER A 287 -29.65 11.54 4.02
C SER A 287 -28.91 10.24 3.69
N LEU A 288 -28.30 9.59 4.69
CA LEU A 288 -27.66 8.29 4.53
C LEU A 288 -28.68 7.19 4.22
N GLN A 289 -29.82 7.19 4.91
CA GLN A 289 -30.91 6.25 4.65
C GLN A 289 -31.47 6.40 3.23
N ASP A 290 -31.71 7.63 2.77
CA ASP A 290 -32.19 7.91 1.42
C ASP A 290 -31.21 7.45 0.34
N ARG A 291 -29.91 7.60 0.59
CA ARG A 291 -28.87 7.11 -0.32
C ARG A 291 -28.82 5.59 -0.38
N LEU A 292 -28.98 4.91 0.77
CA LEU A 292 -29.05 3.45 0.82
C LEU A 292 -30.30 2.91 0.13
N ARG A 293 -31.43 3.61 0.29
CA ARG A 293 -32.70 3.26 -0.36
C ARG A 293 -32.62 3.41 -1.88
N LYS A 294 -32.09 4.54 -2.38
CA LYS A 294 -31.83 4.74 -3.80
C LYS A 294 -30.87 3.70 -4.40
N ARG A 295 -29.93 3.18 -3.60
CA ARG A 295 -29.02 2.12 -4.04
C ARG A 295 -29.73 0.79 -4.21
N MET A 296 -30.62 0.41 -3.29
CA MET A 296 -31.45 -0.80 -3.45
C MET A 296 -32.45 -0.66 -4.60
N ASP A 297 -33.14 0.49 -4.69
CA ASP A 297 -34.13 0.74 -5.75
C ASP A 297 -33.44 0.78 -7.15
N GLY A 298 -32.16 1.17 -7.19
CA GLY A 298 -31.33 1.13 -8.40
C GLY A 298 -30.79 -0.27 -8.76
N GLU A 299 -30.68 -1.18 -7.78
CA GLU A 299 -30.32 -2.59 -8.01
C GLU A 299 -31.55 -3.41 -8.45
N GLU A 300 -32.77 -3.08 -8.00
CA GLU A 300 -34.02 -3.72 -8.47
C GLU A 300 -34.45 -3.27 -9.89
N GLY A 301 -33.82 -2.22 -10.44
CA GLY A 301 -34.14 -1.66 -11.76
C GLY A 301 -33.35 -2.23 -12.95
N LEU A 302 -32.39 -3.14 -12.74
CA LEU A 302 -31.52 -3.66 -13.81
C LEU A 302 -31.93 -5.04 -14.36
N ASP A 303 -33.17 -5.48 -14.13
CA ASP A 303 -33.68 -6.77 -14.66
C ASP A 303 -34.82 -6.64 -15.70
N ARG A 304 -35.09 -5.44 -16.22
CA ARG A 304 -36.03 -5.27 -17.35
C ARG A 304 -35.58 -4.20 -18.34
N VAL A 305 -34.93 -4.62 -19.42
CA VAL A 305 -34.87 -3.85 -20.67
C VAL A 305 -36.08 -4.25 -21.53
N PRO A 306 -36.82 -3.27 -22.08
CA PRO A 306 -36.83 -3.20 -23.54
C PRO A 306 -36.61 -1.78 -24.08
N SER A 307 -36.14 -1.78 -25.31
CA SER A 307 -35.69 -0.69 -26.16
C SER A 307 -36.65 0.49 -26.34
N SER A 308 -36.11 1.71 -26.22
CA SER A 308 -36.34 2.81 -27.19
C SER A 308 -35.51 4.04 -26.80
N ARG A 309 -34.54 4.41 -27.65
CA ARG A 309 -33.96 5.78 -27.70
C ARG A 309 -35.06 6.75 -28.17
N PRO A 310 -35.09 8.03 -27.74
CA PRO A 310 -34.16 9.02 -28.30
C PRO A 310 -33.65 10.15 -27.36
N SER A 311 -32.46 10.63 -27.74
CA SER A 311 -32.02 12.04 -27.81
C SER A 311 -31.76 12.88 -26.55
N THR A 312 -30.46 13.20 -26.40
CA THR A 312 -29.86 14.52 -26.09
C THR A 312 -30.38 15.31 -24.89
N GLU A 313 -29.52 15.49 -23.88
CA GLU A 313 -28.98 16.81 -23.55
C GLU A 313 -27.72 16.68 -22.66
N VAL A 314 -26.60 17.22 -23.14
CA VAL A 314 -25.37 17.39 -22.39
C VAL A 314 -25.38 18.82 -21.85
N THR A 315 -25.65 19.01 -20.57
CA THR A 315 -25.52 20.33 -19.93
C THR A 315 -24.07 20.53 -19.47
N MET A 316 -23.32 21.26 -20.28
CA MET A 316 -22.00 21.79 -19.98
C MET A 316 -22.15 22.96 -18.99
N VAL A 317 -21.51 22.86 -17.81
CA VAL A 317 -21.50 23.95 -16.82
C VAL A 317 -20.42 24.96 -17.20
N GLN A 318 -20.82 26.06 -17.82
CA GLN A 318 -19.99 27.21 -18.14
C GLN A 318 -19.81 28.09 -16.88
N ARG A 319 -18.59 28.20 -16.37
CA ARG A 319 -18.24 29.12 -15.27
C ARG A 319 -17.96 30.51 -15.86
N ARG A 320 -18.87 31.45 -15.59
CA ARG A 320 -18.79 32.85 -16.01
C ARG A 320 -17.78 33.61 -15.14
N SER A 321 -16.84 34.29 -15.79
CA SER A 321 -15.98 35.33 -15.22
C SER A 321 -16.08 36.51 -16.20
N ASP A 322 -16.89 37.50 -15.84
CA ASP A 322 -16.87 38.84 -16.43
C ASP A 322 -15.81 39.65 -15.64
N GLY A 323 -14.96 40.52 -16.17
CA GLY A 323 -14.78 41.05 -17.53
C GLY A 323 -13.64 42.08 -17.54
N GLU A 324 -13.51 42.76 -18.69
CA GLU A 324 -12.68 43.95 -19.01
C GLU A 324 -11.17 43.70 -19.23
N GLY A 325 -10.54 44.13 -20.33
CA GLY A 325 -10.97 44.91 -21.49
C GLY A 325 -9.76 45.30 -22.36
N SER A 326 -10.06 45.76 -23.58
CA SER A 326 -9.22 46.48 -24.57
C SER A 326 -8.19 45.71 -25.43
N ASP A 327 -8.56 45.60 -26.72
CA ASP A 327 -7.82 45.95 -27.94
C ASP A 327 -6.30 45.73 -28.01
N THR A 328 -5.84 44.99 -29.04
CA THR A 328 -5.40 45.59 -30.32
C THR A 328 -4.93 44.49 -31.27
N SER A 329 -5.46 44.52 -32.49
CA SER A 329 -5.15 43.74 -33.68
C SER A 329 -3.67 43.80 -34.11
N VAL A 330 -3.05 42.68 -34.54
CA VAL A 330 -2.12 42.64 -35.70
C VAL A 330 -2.10 41.23 -36.34
N SER A 331 -2.14 41.24 -37.67
CA SER A 331 -2.22 40.17 -38.66
C SER A 331 -0.97 39.28 -38.84
N VAL A 332 -1.24 38.04 -39.26
CA VAL A 332 -0.68 37.30 -40.42
C VAL A 332 0.69 37.74 -40.97
N LEU A 333 1.67 36.82 -41.03
CA LEU A 333 2.33 36.41 -42.29
C LEU A 333 3.28 35.21 -42.13
N GLN A 334 3.29 34.41 -43.20
CA GLN A 334 4.08 33.21 -43.49
C GLN A 334 5.60 33.45 -43.53
N ALA A 335 6.36 32.37 -43.31
CA ALA A 335 7.27 31.79 -44.30
C ALA A 335 7.50 30.31 -43.98
#